data_AF-D3AR11-F1
#
_entry.id   AF-D3AR11-F1
#
_cell.length_a   1.000
_cell.length_b   1.000
_cell.length_c   1.000
_cell.angle_alpha   90.00
_cell.angle_beta   90.00
_cell.angle_gamma   90.00
#
_symmetry.space_group_name_H-M   'P 1'
#
loop_
_entity.id
_entity.type
_entity.pdbx_description
1 polymer ?
#
loop_
_entity_poly.entity_id
_entity_poly.type
_entity_poly.pdbx_seq_one_letter_code
_entity_poly.pdbx_strand_id
1 'polypeptide(L)'
;MSFMRDSTVGIFIVMTGIFLVVSGIAAARTDLAALDISYKTGGFQNWIIYAVIQGAQFSAAIYIILSGVRLVIAEIVPAFKGIAKRIVPHARPAVDCPVLFSYAPNAAMIGFLMSFLGGIVTMLILIGINTWFGELIVPVIVPGVVAHFFCGGSAGVFANTEGGVKGCLVGSFVHGILISVLALIVMPVLGTLNLSGTSFPDSDFCIAGILFGNLASVLSGGGILLVCVLVFILPIIWEQTAKYRKTLKAD
;
A
#
# COMPACT_ATOMS: atom_id res chain seq x y z
N MET A 1 -2.40 -24.65 -19.97
CA MET A 1 -3.13 -23.89 -18.93
C MET A 1 -3.04 -24.49 -17.51
N SER A 2 -2.64 -25.76 -17.31
CA SER A 2 -2.56 -26.36 -15.95
C SER A 2 -1.54 -25.69 -15.01
N PHE A 3 -0.40 -25.23 -15.53
CA PHE A 3 0.64 -24.60 -14.72
C PHE A 3 0.30 -23.18 -14.22
N MET A 4 -0.65 -22.49 -14.87
CA MET A 4 -1.16 -21.18 -14.44
C MET A 4 -2.11 -21.27 -13.24
N ARG A 5 -2.41 -22.48 -12.76
CA ARG A 5 -3.18 -22.70 -11.53
C ARG A 5 -2.32 -22.49 -10.28
N ASP A 6 -1.00 -22.53 -10.41
CA ASP A 6 -0.08 -22.14 -9.34
C ASP A 6 0.08 -20.62 -9.33
N SER A 7 -0.42 -19.99 -8.28
CA SER A 7 -0.34 -18.53 -8.10
C SER A 7 1.11 -18.03 -8.14
N THR A 8 2.07 -18.80 -7.63
CA THR A 8 3.49 -18.41 -7.59
C THR A 8 4.07 -18.29 -8.99
N VAL A 9 3.72 -19.25 -9.85
CA VAL A 9 4.18 -19.24 -11.24
C VAL A 9 3.47 -18.14 -12.04
N GLY A 10 2.18 -17.92 -11.79
CA GLY A 10 1.45 -16.80 -12.36
C GLY A 10 2.09 -15.44 -12.02
N ILE A 11 2.46 -15.24 -10.76
CA ILE A 11 3.13 -14.01 -10.29
C ILE A 11 4.48 -13.84 -10.96
N PHE A 12 5.29 -14.91 -11.04
CA PHE A 12 6.59 -14.87 -11.69
C PHE A 12 6.50 -14.39 -13.14
N ILE A 13 5.55 -14.92 -13.92
CA ILE A 13 5.38 -14.56 -15.32
C ILE A 13 4.96 -13.11 -15.47
N VAL A 14 3.96 -12.68 -14.70
CA VAL A 14 3.44 -11.31 -14.81
C VAL A 14 4.52 -10.30 -14.41
N MET A 15 5.24 -10.55 -13.32
CA MET A 15 6.30 -9.64 -12.84
C MET A 15 7.50 -9.61 -13.76
N THR A 16 7.91 -10.77 -14.29
CA THR A 16 8.95 -10.83 -15.32
C THR A 16 8.55 -10.01 -16.54
N GLY A 17 7.29 -10.12 -17.00
CA GLY A 17 6.77 -9.30 -18.10
C GLY A 17 6.85 -7.80 -17.82
N ILE A 18 6.45 -7.36 -16.63
CA ILE A 18 6.54 -5.95 -16.23
C ILE A 18 7.98 -5.47 -16.18
N PHE A 19 8.88 -6.23 -15.53
CA PHE A 19 10.29 -5.84 -15.44
C PHE A 19 10.99 -5.85 -16.80
N LEU A 20 10.59 -6.72 -17.74
CA LEU A 20 11.11 -6.69 -19.11
C LEU A 20 10.70 -5.41 -19.83
N VAL A 21 9.45 -4.97 -19.68
CA VAL A 21 8.98 -3.71 -20.28
C VAL A 21 9.70 -2.52 -19.65
N VAL A 22 9.74 -2.43 -18.32
CA VAL A 22 10.36 -1.30 -17.61
C VAL A 22 11.87 -1.24 -17.87
N SER A 23 12.57 -2.37 -17.72
CA SER A 23 14.02 -2.43 -17.96
C SER A 23 14.36 -2.22 -19.43
N GLY A 24 13.52 -2.68 -20.35
CA GLY A 24 13.68 -2.45 -21.79
C GLY A 24 13.52 -0.99 -22.18
N ILE A 25 12.53 -0.29 -21.63
CA ILE A 25 12.36 1.15 -21.82
C ILE A 25 13.56 1.92 -21.25
N ALA A 26 14.04 1.55 -20.07
CA ALA A 26 15.21 2.16 -19.45
C ALA A 26 16.48 1.93 -20.29
N ALA A 27 16.74 0.69 -20.72
CA ALA A 27 17.87 0.30 -21.56
C ALA A 27 17.91 1.06 -22.90
N ALA A 28 16.74 1.34 -23.49
CA ALA A 28 16.64 2.07 -24.74
C ALA A 28 16.95 3.56 -24.62
N ARG A 29 16.87 4.12 -23.40
CA ARG A 29 17.04 5.56 -23.15
C ARG A 29 18.38 5.89 -22.52
N THR A 30 18.93 5.00 -21.69
CA THR A 30 20.16 5.24 -20.93
C THR A 30 20.94 3.94 -20.78
N ASP A 31 22.26 4.03 -20.69
CA ASP A 31 23.08 2.89 -20.30
C ASP A 31 22.86 2.55 -18.82
N LEU A 32 22.25 1.38 -18.57
CA LEU A 32 21.97 0.86 -17.23
C LEU A 32 23.25 0.65 -16.41
N ALA A 33 24.40 0.40 -17.06
CA ALA A 33 25.68 0.23 -16.37
C ALA A 33 26.26 1.55 -15.84
N ALA A 34 25.80 2.68 -16.38
CA ALA A 34 26.19 4.00 -15.91
C ALA A 34 25.40 4.45 -14.66
N LEU A 35 24.23 3.86 -14.42
CA LEU A 35 23.36 4.16 -13.28
C LEU A 35 23.78 3.36 -12.03
N ASP A 36 23.73 3.99 -10.86
CA ASP A 36 24.00 3.33 -9.56
C ASP A 36 22.75 2.60 -9.05
N ILE A 37 22.37 1.56 -9.79
CA ILE A 37 21.18 0.74 -9.55
C ILE A 37 21.58 -0.73 -9.38
N SER A 38 20.66 -1.56 -8.86
CA SER A 38 20.89 -3.00 -8.62
C SER A 38 21.40 -3.79 -9.83
N TYR A 39 21.18 -3.28 -11.05
CA TYR A 39 21.77 -3.83 -12.27
C TYR A 39 23.31 -3.80 -12.23
N LYS A 40 23.90 -2.64 -11.91
CA LYS A 40 25.34 -2.44 -11.81
C LYS A 40 25.91 -3.12 -10.57
N THR A 41 25.29 -2.91 -9.41
CA THR A 41 25.75 -3.49 -8.12
C THR A 41 25.69 -5.02 -8.15
N GLY A 42 24.69 -5.59 -8.83
CA GLY A 42 24.56 -7.03 -9.01
C GLY A 42 25.46 -7.63 -10.08
N GLY A 43 26.30 -6.83 -10.75
CA GLY A 43 27.23 -7.29 -11.79
C GLY A 43 26.53 -7.81 -13.05
N PHE A 44 25.30 -7.37 -13.33
CA PHE A 44 24.56 -7.82 -14.49
C PHE A 44 25.09 -7.15 -15.77
N GLN A 45 25.29 -7.95 -16.82
CA GLN A 45 25.69 -7.45 -18.15
C GLN A 45 24.55 -7.48 -19.18
N ASN A 46 23.45 -8.17 -18.86
CA ASN A 46 22.31 -8.30 -19.75
C ASN A 46 21.03 -7.90 -19.01
N TRP A 47 20.34 -6.88 -19.52
CA TRP A 47 19.14 -6.32 -18.90
C TRP A 47 17.95 -7.30 -18.94
N ILE A 48 17.90 -8.23 -19.90
CA ILE A 48 16.87 -9.28 -19.99
C ILE A 48 17.04 -10.25 -18.82
N ILE A 49 18.28 -10.70 -18.57
CA ILE A 49 18.60 -11.61 -17.46
C ILE A 49 18.28 -10.92 -16.13
N TYR A 50 18.63 -9.64 -16.00
CA TYR A 50 18.27 -8.85 -14.83
C TYR A 50 16.76 -8.82 -14.59
N ALA A 51 15.96 -8.49 -15.62
CA ALA A 51 14.50 -8.44 -15.51
C ALA A 51 13.88 -9.80 -15.10
N VAL A 52 14.38 -10.90 -15.65
CA VAL A 52 13.92 -12.26 -15.28
C VAL A 52 14.27 -12.58 -13.82
N ILE A 53 15.48 -12.24 -13.37
CA ILE A 53 15.91 -12.46 -11.99
C ILE A 53 15.09 -11.60 -11.02
N GLN A 54 14.82 -10.34 -11.34
CA GLN A 54 13.95 -9.48 -10.53
C GLN A 54 12.52 -10.05 -10.43
N GLY A 55 11.97 -10.56 -11.55
CA GLY A 55 10.68 -11.24 -11.54
C GLY A 55 10.65 -12.49 -10.66
N ALA A 56 11.72 -13.30 -10.70
CA ALA A 56 11.87 -14.48 -9.85
C ALA A 56 12.01 -14.11 -8.37
N GLN A 57 12.83 -13.11 -8.05
CA GLN A 57 13.01 -12.60 -6.68
C GLN A 57 11.71 -12.07 -6.10
N PHE A 58 10.93 -11.33 -6.89
CA PHE A 58 9.62 -10.86 -6.46
C PHE A 58 8.67 -12.01 -6.15
N SER A 59 8.56 -12.99 -7.05
CA SER A 59 7.69 -14.15 -6.83
C SER A 59 8.11 -14.96 -5.59
N ALA A 60 9.42 -15.18 -5.41
CA ALA A 60 9.96 -15.84 -4.24
C ALA A 60 9.65 -15.06 -2.94
N ALA A 61 9.78 -13.73 -2.96
CA ALA A 61 9.43 -12.89 -1.82
C ALA A 61 7.94 -13.01 -1.46
N ILE A 62 7.03 -13.00 -2.44
CA ILE A 62 5.60 -13.18 -2.18
C ILE A 62 5.30 -14.58 -1.63
N TYR A 63 5.95 -15.62 -2.17
CA TYR A 63 5.79 -16.99 -1.66
C TYR A 63 6.20 -17.09 -0.18
N ILE A 64 7.33 -16.47 0.19
CA ILE A 64 7.81 -16.41 1.57
C ILE A 64 6.82 -15.65 2.46
N ILE A 65 6.32 -14.49 2.01
CA ILE A 65 5.32 -13.70 2.74
C ILE A 65 4.05 -14.52 3.00
N LEU A 66 3.50 -15.16 1.96
CA LEU A 66 2.26 -15.95 2.10
C LEU A 66 2.44 -17.16 3.02
N SER A 67 3.61 -17.81 2.97
CA SER A 67 3.96 -18.93 3.84
C SER A 67 4.12 -18.48 5.29
N GLY A 68 4.84 -17.37 5.52
CA GLY A 68 5.05 -16.80 6.85
C GLY A 68 3.76 -16.30 7.49
N VAL A 69 2.93 -15.58 6.74
CA VAL A 69 1.63 -15.05 7.22
C VAL A 69 0.71 -16.18 7.68
N ARG A 70 0.62 -17.28 6.92
CA ARG A 70 -0.20 -18.44 7.30
C ARG A 70 0.27 -19.09 8.60
N LEU A 71 1.58 -19.23 8.77
CA LEU A 71 2.18 -19.74 10.00
C LEU A 71 1.89 -18.83 11.19
N VAL A 72 2.06 -17.52 11.02
CA VAL A 72 1.83 -16.53 12.08
C VAL A 72 0.35 -16.49 12.49
N ILE A 73 -0.58 -16.50 11.54
CA ILE A 73 -2.02 -16.53 11.84
C ILE A 73 -2.40 -17.79 12.63
N ALA A 74 -1.83 -18.94 12.29
CA ALA A 74 -2.13 -20.22 12.93
C ALA A 74 -1.80 -20.21 14.44
N GLU A 75 -0.77 -19.50 14.85
CA GLU A 75 -0.34 -19.43 16.26
C GLU A 75 -0.90 -18.20 16.99
N ILE A 76 -0.86 -17.02 16.36
CA ILE A 76 -1.25 -15.76 17.00
C ILE A 76 -2.76 -15.70 17.24
N VAL A 77 -3.59 -16.16 16.30
CA VAL A 77 -5.05 -16.05 16.45
C VAL A 77 -5.58 -16.89 17.64
N PRO A 78 -5.18 -18.17 17.83
CA PRO A 78 -5.53 -18.93 19.02
C PRO A 78 -4.94 -18.34 20.32
N ALA A 79 -3.68 -17.89 20.30
CA ALA A 79 -3.04 -17.28 21.46
C ALA A 79 -3.79 -16.02 21.94
N PHE A 80 -4.16 -15.13 21.01
CA PHE A 80 -4.98 -13.95 21.33
C PHE A 80 -6.35 -14.32 21.85
N LYS A 81 -7.02 -15.33 21.28
CA LYS A 81 -8.30 -15.82 21.81
C LYS A 81 -8.16 -16.36 23.23
N GLY A 82 -7.03 -17.00 23.57
CA GLY A 82 -6.71 -17.46 24.92
C GLY A 82 -6.61 -16.30 25.92
N ILE A 83 -5.84 -15.27 25.58
CA ILE A 83 -5.67 -14.07 26.44
C ILE A 83 -6.97 -13.26 26.52
N ALA A 84 -7.67 -13.05 25.41
CA ALA A 84 -8.90 -12.28 25.33
C ALA A 84 -10.02 -12.86 26.21
N LYS A 85 -10.07 -14.18 26.40
CA LYS A 85 -11.03 -14.82 27.32
C LYS A 85 -10.88 -14.36 28.77
N ARG A 86 -9.68 -13.92 29.19
CA ARG A 86 -9.38 -13.55 30.58
C ARG A 86 -9.26 -12.05 30.79
N ILE A 87 -8.69 -11.31 29.83
CA ILE A 87 -8.35 -9.88 30.02
C ILE A 87 -9.35 -8.95 29.31
N VAL A 88 -9.69 -9.21 28.05
CA VAL A 88 -10.58 -8.34 27.26
C VAL A 88 -11.59 -9.20 26.48
N PRO A 89 -12.72 -9.57 27.11
CA PRO A 89 -13.76 -10.34 26.45
C PRO A 89 -14.25 -9.62 25.19
N HIS A 90 -14.45 -10.38 24.11
CA HIS A 90 -14.89 -9.88 22.79
C HIS A 90 -13.90 -9.01 22.01
N ALA A 91 -12.64 -8.88 22.45
CA ALA A 91 -11.61 -8.21 21.64
C ALA A 91 -11.38 -8.95 20.31
N ARG A 92 -11.32 -8.19 19.21
CA ARG A 92 -10.94 -8.69 17.89
C ARG A 92 -9.49 -8.30 17.61
N PRO A 93 -8.58 -9.27 17.36
CA PRO A 93 -7.20 -8.94 17.09
C PRO A 93 -7.08 -8.21 15.74
N ALA A 94 -6.43 -7.04 15.75
CA ALA A 94 -6.01 -6.37 14.54
C ALA A 94 -4.68 -6.98 14.09
N VAL A 95 -4.63 -7.47 12.86
CA VAL A 95 -3.46 -8.11 12.24
C VAL A 95 -3.14 -7.38 10.95
N ASP A 96 -1.88 -7.50 10.50
CA ASP A 96 -1.39 -6.79 9.33
C ASP A 96 -2.15 -7.19 8.05
N CYS A 97 -2.21 -6.26 7.10
CA CYS A 97 -2.95 -6.38 5.85
C CYS A 97 -2.60 -7.62 4.99
N PRO A 98 -1.37 -8.20 5.02
CA PRO A 98 -1.04 -9.39 4.22
C PRO A 98 -1.83 -10.64 4.63
N VAL A 99 -2.47 -10.64 5.80
CA VAL A 99 -3.40 -11.70 6.22
C VAL A 99 -4.47 -11.93 5.15
N LEU A 100 -4.97 -10.86 4.51
CA LEU A 100 -5.95 -10.91 3.43
C LEU A 100 -5.44 -11.69 2.20
N PHE A 101 -4.14 -11.65 1.94
CA PHE A 101 -3.55 -12.27 0.74
C PHE A 101 -3.53 -13.79 0.84
N SER A 102 -3.53 -14.33 2.07
CA SER A 102 -3.65 -15.77 2.30
C SER A 102 -5.03 -16.32 1.94
N TYR A 103 -6.08 -15.48 2.08
CA TYR A 103 -7.48 -15.82 1.80
C TYR A 103 -7.86 -15.56 0.33
N ALA A 104 -7.36 -14.49 -0.29
CA ALA A 104 -7.68 -14.11 -1.67
C ALA A 104 -6.42 -13.70 -2.47
N PRO A 105 -5.48 -14.64 -2.71
CA PRO A 105 -4.18 -14.33 -3.33
C PRO A 105 -4.30 -13.76 -4.76
N ASN A 106 -5.25 -14.26 -5.54
CA ASN A 106 -5.47 -13.77 -6.91
C ASN A 106 -6.02 -12.34 -6.92
N ALA A 107 -6.94 -12.01 -6.01
CA ALA A 107 -7.48 -10.66 -5.90
C ALA A 107 -6.42 -9.67 -5.43
N ALA A 108 -5.56 -10.08 -4.47
CA ALA A 108 -4.44 -9.26 -4.03
C ALA A 108 -3.46 -8.95 -5.18
N MET A 109 -3.15 -9.94 -6.03
CA MET A 109 -2.26 -9.73 -7.17
C MET A 109 -2.87 -8.82 -8.24
N ILE A 110 -4.14 -9.04 -8.59
CA ILE A 110 -4.85 -8.16 -9.53
C ILE A 110 -4.93 -6.73 -8.97
N GLY A 111 -5.20 -6.61 -7.67
CA GLY A 111 -5.26 -5.33 -6.98
C GLY A 111 -3.94 -4.58 -7.01
N PHE A 112 -2.84 -5.27 -6.70
CA PHE A 112 -1.50 -4.73 -6.87
C PHE A 112 -1.24 -4.23 -8.29
N LEU A 113 -1.51 -5.04 -9.31
CA LEU A 113 -1.26 -4.69 -10.71
C LEU A 113 -2.04 -3.44 -11.15
N MET A 114 -3.32 -3.39 -10.79
CA MET A 114 -4.19 -2.27 -11.16
C MET A 114 -3.87 -1.01 -10.36
N SER A 115 -3.52 -1.15 -9.08
CA SER A 115 -3.05 -0.04 -8.25
C SER A 115 -1.73 0.52 -8.78
N PHE A 116 -0.77 -0.35 -9.12
CA PHE A 116 0.50 0.07 -9.71
C PHE A 116 0.31 0.74 -11.06
N LEU A 117 -0.60 0.23 -11.90
CA LEU A 117 -0.99 0.87 -13.15
C LEU A 117 -1.61 2.27 -12.92
N GLY A 118 -2.47 2.42 -11.91
CA GLY A 118 -3.01 3.73 -11.51
C GLY A 118 -1.94 4.71 -11.05
N GLY A 119 -0.93 4.22 -10.33
CA GLY A 119 0.25 5.01 -9.95
C GLY A 119 1.10 5.43 -11.15
N ILE A 120 1.34 4.53 -12.12
CA ILE A 120 2.04 4.86 -13.38
C ILE A 120 1.27 5.93 -14.17
N VAL A 121 -0.05 5.77 -14.31
CA VAL A 121 -0.89 6.75 -15.00
C VAL A 121 -0.79 8.11 -14.32
N THR A 122 -0.83 8.15 -12.99
CA THR A 122 -0.68 9.39 -12.22
C THR A 122 0.69 10.02 -12.44
N MET A 123 1.76 9.24 -12.40
CA MET A 123 3.13 9.70 -12.68
C MET A 123 3.23 10.33 -14.09
N LEU A 124 2.68 9.67 -15.11
CA LEU A 124 2.68 10.20 -16.49
C LEU A 124 1.88 11.49 -16.61
N ILE A 125 0.75 11.60 -15.92
CA ILE A 125 -0.04 12.84 -15.87
C ILE A 125 0.78 13.97 -15.22
N LEU A 126 1.48 13.72 -14.11
CA LEU A 126 2.31 14.72 -13.45
C LEU A 126 3.47 15.19 -14.34
N ILE A 127 4.13 14.27 -15.06
CA ILE A 127 5.15 14.61 -16.06
C ILE A 127 4.54 15.45 -17.19
N GLY A 128 3.34 15.09 -17.65
CA GLY A 128 2.59 15.86 -18.65
C GLY A 128 2.28 17.28 -18.18
N ILE A 129 1.83 17.45 -16.95
CA ILE A 129 1.57 18.78 -16.36
C ILE A 129 2.85 19.63 -16.35
N ASN A 130 3.97 19.07 -15.90
CA ASN A 130 5.24 19.80 -15.86
C ASN A 130 5.73 20.21 -17.26
N THR A 131 5.54 19.37 -18.27
CA THR A 131 5.95 19.69 -19.65
C THR A 131 5.05 20.71 -20.34
N TRP A 132 3.74 20.71 -20.04
CA TRP A 132 2.78 21.65 -20.63
C TRP A 132 2.76 23.01 -19.95
N PHE A 133 2.88 23.06 -18.62
CA PHE A 133 2.73 24.30 -17.87
C PHE A 133 4.04 25.03 -17.59
N GLY A 134 5.21 24.38 -17.76
CA GLY A 134 6.57 24.97 -17.84
C GLY A 134 7.09 25.70 -16.59
N GLU A 135 6.24 26.49 -15.93
CA GLU A 135 6.50 27.31 -14.76
C GLU A 135 6.10 26.62 -13.45
N LEU A 136 5.16 25.67 -13.50
CA LEU A 136 4.74 24.89 -12.33
C LEU A 136 5.56 23.59 -12.25
N ILE A 137 6.56 23.56 -11.37
CA ILE A 137 7.31 22.34 -11.05
C ILE A 137 6.53 21.57 -9.98
N VAL A 138 5.69 20.63 -10.40
CA VAL A 138 5.00 19.70 -9.49
C VAL A 138 5.91 18.49 -9.22
N PRO A 139 6.10 18.08 -7.96
CA PRO A 139 6.82 16.84 -7.64
C PRO A 139 6.21 15.64 -8.38
N VAL A 140 7.06 14.86 -9.05
CA VAL A 140 6.63 13.64 -9.73
C VAL A 140 6.67 12.48 -8.76
N ILE A 141 5.49 11.90 -8.46
CA ILE A 141 5.38 10.72 -7.61
C ILE A 141 5.71 9.47 -8.43
N VAL A 142 6.81 8.81 -8.07
CA VAL A 142 7.19 7.52 -8.66
C VAL A 142 6.46 6.40 -7.91
N PRO A 143 5.68 5.54 -8.59
CA PRO A 143 4.90 4.50 -7.93
C PRO A 143 5.82 3.46 -7.26
N GLY A 144 5.72 3.36 -5.94
CA GLY A 144 6.47 2.39 -5.15
C GLY A 144 5.84 1.00 -5.18
N VAL A 145 6.61 -0.02 -5.57
CA VAL A 145 6.11 -1.41 -5.67
C VAL A 145 5.55 -1.90 -4.34
N VAL A 146 6.23 -1.60 -3.23
CA VAL A 146 5.83 -2.02 -1.87
C VAL A 146 4.47 -1.43 -1.49
N ALA A 147 4.28 -0.11 -1.61
CA ALA A 147 3.04 0.58 -1.28
C ALA A 147 1.85 0.06 -2.11
N HIS A 148 2.03 -0.04 -3.43
CA HIS A 148 0.98 -0.55 -4.30
C HIS A 148 0.71 -2.05 -4.09
N PHE A 149 1.70 -2.83 -3.68
CA PHE A 149 1.52 -4.24 -3.37
C PHE A 149 0.70 -4.44 -2.09
N PHE A 150 1.07 -3.78 -1.00
CA PHE A 150 0.37 -3.91 0.28
C PHE A 150 -1.00 -3.22 0.24
N CYS A 151 -1.04 -1.89 0.12
CA CYS A 151 -2.30 -1.15 0.14
C CYS A 151 -3.17 -1.47 -1.08
N GLY A 152 -2.59 -1.52 -2.28
CA GLY A 152 -3.33 -1.84 -3.50
C GLY A 152 -3.80 -3.29 -3.55
N GLY A 153 -3.00 -4.23 -3.05
CA GLY A 153 -3.42 -5.62 -2.91
C GLY A 153 -4.59 -5.77 -1.93
N SER A 154 -4.54 -5.11 -0.78
CA SER A 154 -5.62 -5.13 0.20
C SER A 154 -6.89 -4.46 -0.33
N ALA A 155 -6.76 -3.31 -0.99
CA ALA A 155 -7.87 -2.65 -1.67
C ALA A 155 -8.51 -3.57 -2.71
N GLY A 156 -7.71 -4.33 -3.48
CA GLY A 156 -8.22 -5.31 -4.44
C GLY A 156 -8.97 -6.47 -3.81
N VAL A 157 -8.53 -6.98 -2.65
CA VAL A 157 -9.26 -8.02 -1.92
C VAL A 157 -10.65 -7.53 -1.50
N PHE A 158 -10.75 -6.34 -0.91
CA PHE A 158 -12.02 -5.75 -0.50
C PHE A 158 -12.91 -5.36 -1.69
N ALA A 159 -12.34 -4.78 -2.74
CA ALA A 159 -13.07 -4.43 -3.94
C ALA A 159 -13.57 -5.66 -4.71
N ASN A 160 -12.84 -6.79 -4.61
CA ASN A 160 -13.27 -8.07 -5.15
C ASN A 160 -14.45 -8.66 -4.36
N THR A 161 -14.51 -8.49 -3.05
CA THR A 161 -15.66 -8.95 -2.25
C THR A 161 -16.92 -8.14 -2.53
N GLU A 162 -16.80 -6.84 -2.76
CA GLU A 162 -17.95 -5.96 -3.01
C GLU A 162 -18.43 -5.99 -4.47
N GLY A 163 -17.51 -6.01 -5.44
CA GLY A 163 -17.83 -5.85 -6.87
C GLY A 163 -17.30 -6.95 -7.78
N GLY A 164 -16.84 -8.07 -7.22
CA GLY A 164 -16.20 -9.15 -7.97
C GLY A 164 -14.97 -8.68 -8.74
N VAL A 165 -14.69 -9.34 -9.86
CA VAL A 165 -13.50 -9.01 -10.69
C VAL A 165 -13.53 -7.58 -11.21
N LYS A 166 -14.70 -7.06 -11.60
CA LYS A 166 -14.84 -5.67 -12.08
C LYS A 166 -14.56 -4.65 -10.98
N GLY A 167 -15.09 -4.91 -9.78
CA GLY A 167 -14.79 -4.12 -8.59
C GLY A 167 -13.32 -4.14 -8.26
N CYS A 168 -12.68 -5.32 -8.26
CA CYS A 168 -11.25 -5.47 -8.05
C CYS A 168 -10.42 -4.61 -9.03
N LEU A 169 -10.73 -4.66 -10.33
CA LEU A 169 -10.02 -3.92 -11.36
C LEU A 169 -10.15 -2.40 -11.17
N VAL A 170 -11.39 -1.90 -11.12
CA VAL A 170 -11.66 -0.46 -11.07
C VAL A 170 -11.30 0.12 -9.70
N GLY A 171 -11.69 -0.56 -8.62
CA GLY A 171 -11.44 -0.10 -7.25
C GLY A 171 -9.95 -0.01 -6.94
N SER A 172 -9.16 -0.99 -7.35
CA SER A 172 -7.72 -0.96 -7.13
C SER A 172 -7.01 0.07 -8.01
N PHE A 173 -7.48 0.26 -9.24
CA PHE A 173 -6.95 1.31 -10.12
C PHE A 173 -7.20 2.71 -9.56
N VAL A 174 -8.43 2.98 -9.11
CA VAL A 174 -8.79 4.25 -8.44
C VAL A 174 -7.97 4.43 -7.16
N HIS A 175 -7.80 3.37 -6.36
CA HIS A 175 -6.93 3.40 -5.19
C HIS A 175 -5.48 3.75 -5.57
N GLY A 176 -4.96 3.20 -6.67
CA GLY A 176 -3.64 3.53 -7.20
C GLY A 176 -3.45 4.99 -7.57
N ILE A 177 -4.48 5.63 -8.15
CA ILE A 177 -4.48 7.07 -8.39
C ILE A 177 -4.54 7.84 -7.07
N LEU A 178 -5.47 7.44 -6.20
CA LEU A 178 -5.72 8.10 -4.92
C LEU A 178 -4.46 8.16 -4.05
N ILE A 179 -3.74 7.04 -3.92
CA ILE A 179 -2.54 6.98 -3.08
C ILE A 179 -1.42 7.89 -3.61
N SER A 180 -1.24 7.95 -4.93
CA SER A 180 -0.25 8.84 -5.56
C SER A 180 -0.64 10.32 -5.44
N VAL A 181 -1.92 10.65 -5.59
CA VAL A 181 -2.41 12.03 -5.42
C VAL A 181 -2.33 12.46 -3.95
N LEU A 182 -2.71 11.60 -3.01
CA LEU A 182 -2.58 11.88 -1.58
C LEU A 182 -1.12 12.08 -1.16
N ALA A 183 -0.21 11.27 -1.69
CA ALA A 183 1.22 11.44 -1.48
C ALA A 183 1.71 12.81 -1.95
N LEU A 184 1.25 13.27 -3.13
CA LEU A 184 1.57 14.61 -3.62
C LEU A 184 1.05 15.72 -2.69
N ILE A 185 -0.17 15.58 -2.17
CA ILE A 185 -0.82 16.61 -1.34
C ILE A 185 -0.18 16.69 0.07
N VAL A 186 0.34 15.58 0.61
CA VAL A 186 0.98 15.59 1.94
C VAL A 186 2.41 16.12 1.93
N MET A 187 3.10 16.10 0.77
CA MET A 187 4.50 16.55 0.67
C MET A 187 4.78 17.97 1.18
N PRO A 188 3.96 19.01 0.88
CA PRO A 188 4.18 20.35 1.42
C PRO A 188 4.16 20.39 2.94
N VAL A 189 3.25 19.63 3.56
CA VAL A 189 3.14 19.50 5.01
C VAL A 189 4.41 18.87 5.59
N LEU A 190 4.88 17.78 5.00
CA LEU A 190 6.14 17.13 5.42
C LEU A 190 7.36 18.04 5.19
N GLY A 191 7.35 18.86 4.15
CA GLY A 191 8.36 19.89 3.90
C GLY A 191 8.48 20.88 5.06
N THR A 192 7.37 21.31 5.66
CA THR A 192 7.40 22.19 6.86
C THR A 192 8.01 21.52 8.09
N LEU A 193 8.03 20.18 8.14
CA LEU A 193 8.62 19.37 9.19
C LEU A 193 10.08 18.96 8.89
N ASN A 194 10.73 19.60 7.91
CA ASN A 194 12.06 19.25 7.40
C ASN A 194 12.18 17.84 6.80
N LEU A 195 11.06 17.24 6.37
CA LEU A 195 10.99 15.94 5.69
C LEU A 195 10.74 16.13 4.18
N SER A 196 11.49 17.04 3.55
CA SER A 196 11.32 17.37 2.13
C SER A 196 11.61 16.17 1.22
N GLY A 197 10.85 16.06 0.13
CA GLY A 197 11.02 14.98 -0.86
C GLY A 197 10.52 13.62 -0.40
N THR A 198 9.87 13.53 0.77
CA THR A 198 9.32 12.28 1.30
C THR A 198 7.80 12.33 1.40
N SER A 199 7.17 11.16 1.38
CA SER A 199 5.74 10.98 1.58
C SER A 199 5.48 9.66 2.30
N PHE A 200 4.32 9.55 2.92
CA PHE A 200 3.84 8.26 3.42
C PHE A 200 3.49 7.32 2.26
N PRO A 201 3.75 6.00 2.43
CA PRO A 201 3.39 5.00 1.43
C PRO A 201 1.91 4.61 1.49
N ASP A 202 1.20 4.95 2.57
CA ASP A 202 -0.16 4.49 2.84
C ASP A 202 -1.18 5.64 2.74
N SER A 203 -2.39 5.35 2.28
CA SER A 203 -3.43 6.36 2.04
C SER A 203 -3.99 6.97 3.33
N ASP A 204 -4.14 6.17 4.39
CA ASP A 204 -4.60 6.60 5.71
C ASP A 204 -3.58 7.53 6.38
N PHE A 205 -2.29 7.22 6.32
CA PHE A 205 -1.22 8.08 6.81
C PHE A 205 -1.11 9.38 6.03
N CYS A 206 -1.32 9.36 4.70
CA CYS A 206 -1.38 10.60 3.94
C CYS A 206 -2.56 11.49 4.38
N ILE A 207 -3.74 10.92 4.56
CA ILE A 207 -4.93 11.66 5.02
C ILE A 207 -4.70 12.22 6.42
N ALA A 208 -4.21 11.40 7.35
CA ALA A 208 -3.88 11.83 8.70
C ALA A 208 -2.81 12.93 8.70
N GLY A 209 -1.75 12.77 7.91
CA GLY A 209 -0.68 13.75 7.75
C GLY A 209 -1.20 15.10 7.26
N ILE A 210 -2.06 15.10 6.24
CA ILE A 210 -2.69 16.32 5.71
C ILE A 210 -3.55 17.00 6.79
N LEU A 211 -4.38 16.23 7.50
CA LEU A 211 -5.30 16.76 8.51
C LEU A 211 -4.53 17.35 9.71
N PHE A 212 -3.68 16.54 10.34
CA PHE A 212 -2.96 16.92 11.54
C PHE A 212 -1.85 17.93 11.28
N GLY A 213 -1.17 17.84 10.12
CA GLY A 213 -0.13 18.79 9.78
C GLY A 213 -0.67 20.18 9.46
N ASN A 214 -1.83 20.29 8.78
CA ASN A 214 -2.49 21.58 8.62
C ASN A 214 -3.02 22.12 9.95
N LEU A 215 -3.54 21.25 10.82
CA LEU A 215 -3.98 21.66 12.16
C LEU A 215 -2.80 22.17 13.01
N ALA A 216 -1.62 21.58 12.85
CA ALA A 216 -0.40 22.01 13.52
C ALA A 216 0.08 23.40 13.09
N SER A 217 -0.32 23.88 11.92
CA SER A 217 -0.02 25.25 11.48
C SER A 217 -0.85 26.30 12.23
N VAL A 218 -1.97 25.91 12.84
CA VAL A 218 -2.94 26.81 13.50
C VAL A 218 -2.94 26.64 15.02
N LEU A 219 -2.76 25.43 15.53
CA LEU A 219 -2.76 25.12 16.97
C LEU A 219 -1.33 24.99 17.51
N SER A 220 -1.11 25.50 18.73
CA SER A 220 0.12 25.23 19.48
C SER A 220 0.26 23.75 19.82
N GLY A 221 1.48 23.30 20.16
CA GLY A 221 1.76 21.89 20.47
C GLY A 221 0.84 21.28 21.54
N GLY A 222 0.43 22.06 22.54
CA GLY A 222 -0.54 21.64 23.55
C GLY A 222 -1.97 21.46 22.98
N GLY A 223 -2.36 22.28 22.01
CA GLY A 223 -3.65 22.15 21.33
C GLY A 223 -3.73 20.89 20.47
N ILE A 224 -2.67 20.57 19.74
CA ILE A 224 -2.59 19.34 18.92
C ILE A 224 -2.68 18.10 19.83
N LEU A 225 -1.94 18.09 20.94
CA LEU A 225 -1.97 16.98 21.90
C LEU A 225 -3.40 16.75 22.42
N LEU A 226 -4.11 17.82 22.75
CA LEU A 226 -5.49 17.73 23.23
C LEU A 226 -6.42 17.15 22.16
N VAL A 227 -6.27 17.57 20.90
CA VAL A 227 -7.05 17.01 19.78
C VAL A 227 -6.76 15.52 19.57
N CYS A 228 -5.49 15.10 19.60
CA CYS A 228 -5.12 13.68 19.48
C CYS A 228 -5.74 12.84 20.61
N VAL A 229 -5.71 13.36 21.85
CA VAL A 229 -6.32 12.70 23.01
C VAL A 229 -7.83 12.61 22.85
N LEU A 230 -8.50 13.67 22.37
CA LEU A 230 -9.94 13.65 22.14
C LEU A 230 -10.33 12.66 21.03
N VAL A 231 -9.61 12.64 19.91
CA VAL A 231 -9.86 11.68 18.81
C VAL A 231 -9.71 10.23 19.28
N PHE A 232 -8.79 9.96 20.21
CA PHE A 232 -8.62 8.62 20.79
C PHE A 232 -9.70 8.27 21.82
N ILE A 233 -10.08 9.21 22.69
CA ILE A 233 -11.01 8.97 23.81
C ILE A 233 -12.48 8.98 23.37
N LEU A 234 -12.87 9.86 22.43
CA LEU A 234 -14.26 10.03 22.00
C LEU A 234 -14.91 8.73 21.49
N PRO A 235 -14.26 7.92 20.62
CA PRO A 235 -14.81 6.64 20.18
C PRO A 235 -15.00 5.65 21.34
N ILE A 236 -14.07 5.64 22.30
CA ILE A 236 -14.13 4.76 23.49
C ILE A 236 -15.34 5.12 24.35
N ILE A 237 -15.53 6.42 24.63
CA ILE A 237 -16.68 6.92 25.40
C ILE A 237 -17.98 6.64 24.66
N TRP A 238 -18.02 6.87 23.34
CA TRP A 238 -19.20 6.58 22.53
C TRP A 238 -19.55 5.10 22.58
N GLU A 239 -18.59 4.19 22.41
CA GLU A 239 -18.88 2.77 22.46
C GLU A 239 -19.35 2.31 23.85
N GLN A 240 -18.77 2.84 24.92
CA GLN A 240 -19.22 2.54 26.29
C GLN A 240 -20.63 3.07 26.57
N THR A 241 -20.95 4.29 26.15
CA THR A 241 -22.30 4.88 26.31
C THR A 241 -23.34 4.18 25.44
N ALA A 242 -22.98 3.75 24.23
CA ALA A 242 -23.86 2.96 23.36
C ALA A 242 -24.17 1.58 23.95
N LYS A 243 -23.19 0.90 24.58
CA LYS A 243 -23.41 -0.35 25.32
C LYS A 243 -24.33 -0.13 26.53
N TYR A 244 -24.09 0.92 27.32
CA TYR A 244 -24.93 1.27 28.47
C TYR A 244 -26.40 1.58 28.08
N ARG A 245 -26.61 2.24 26.94
CA ARG A 245 -27.96 2.54 26.42
C ARG A 245 -28.69 1.29 25.92
N LYS A 246 -27.98 0.24 25.48
CA LYS A 246 -28.59 -1.04 25.10
C LYS A 246 -29.01 -1.86 26.32
N THR A 247 -28.24 -1.83 27.42
CA THR A 247 -28.62 -2.48 28.67
C THR A 247 -29.84 -1.83 29.32
N LEU A 248 -29.95 -0.49 29.32
CA LEU A 248 -31.10 0.23 29.86
C LEU A 248 -32.43 0.03 29.10
N LYS A 249 -32.39 -0.46 27.86
CA LYS A 249 -33.60 -0.77 27.06
C LYS A 249 -34.01 -2.24 27.12
N ALA A 250 -33.19 -3.07 27.78
CA ALA A 250 -33.46 -4.50 27.95
C ALA A 250 -34.14 -4.81 29.30
N ASP A 251 -34.21 -3.81 30.20
CA ASP A 251 -35.00 -3.78 31.44
C ASP A 251 -36.31 -3.00 31.21
#